data_AF-A0A9P2YPG5-F1
#
_entry.id   AF-A0A9P2YPG5-F1
#
_cell.length_a   1.000
_cell.length_b   1.000
_cell.length_c   1.000
_cell.angle_alpha   90.00
_cell.angle_beta   90.00
_cell.angle_gamma   90.00
#
_symmetry.space_group_name_H-M   'P 1'
#
loop_
_entity.id
_entity.type
_entity.pdbx_description
1 polymer ?
#
loop_
_entity_poly.entity_id
_entity_poly.type
_entity_poly.pdbx_seq_one_letter_code
_entity_poly.pdbx_strand_id
1 'polypeptide(L)'
;MSEDFLFAWKERIADYQRQVREGKTAIEQPTLFDLPQTTWHTADEIDPFSLPRHPSDFYRRPDIEPPDDSNQGCLYFQIDHVSNIVLYVGETKLSTRRRWLGSHDCKDYVLSYIELHRRYDLDVAVNASFWYHRKFWV
;
A
#
# COMPACT_ATOMS: atom_id res chain seq x y z
N MET A 1 6.90 -9.63 -20.52
CA MET A 1 6.42 -8.23 -20.57
C MET A 1 7.55 -7.40 -21.15
N SER A 2 7.31 -6.54 -22.15
CA SER A 2 8.33 -5.64 -22.72
C SER A 2 8.47 -4.35 -21.89
N GLU A 3 9.55 -3.61 -22.12
CA GLU A 3 9.80 -2.30 -21.51
C GLU A 3 8.67 -1.30 -21.84
N ASP A 4 8.37 -1.11 -23.12
CA ASP A 4 7.29 -0.21 -23.58
C ASP A 4 5.95 -0.53 -22.93
N PHE A 5 5.64 -1.82 -22.79
CA PHE A 5 4.40 -2.24 -22.15
C PHE A 5 4.39 -1.88 -20.67
N LEU A 6 5.50 -2.12 -19.95
CA LEU A 6 5.63 -1.78 -18.54
C LEU A 6 5.46 -0.26 -18.35
N PHE A 7 6.15 0.54 -19.15
CA PHE A 7 6.05 2.00 -19.10
C PHE A 7 4.62 2.47 -19.34
N ALA A 8 3.99 2.04 -20.44
CA ALA A 8 2.62 2.41 -20.77
C ALA A 8 1.60 1.90 -19.74
N TRP A 9 1.84 0.76 -19.11
CA TRP A 9 1.02 0.26 -18.02
C TRP A 9 1.13 1.13 -16.77
N LYS A 10 2.35 1.55 -16.39
CA LYS A 10 2.58 2.43 -15.24
C LYS A 10 1.93 3.79 -15.44
N GLU A 11 2.12 4.41 -16.60
CA GLU A 11 1.52 5.72 -16.90
C GLU A 11 0.00 5.69 -16.78
N ARG A 12 -0.64 4.68 -17.36
CA ARG A 12 -2.10 4.52 -17.26
C ARG A 12 -2.60 4.43 -15.82
N ILE A 13 -1.91 3.68 -14.96
CA ILE A 13 -2.29 3.56 -13.56
C ILE A 13 -2.02 4.86 -12.80
N ALA A 14 -0.85 5.46 -13.00
CA ALA A 14 -0.48 6.73 -12.36
C ALA A 14 -1.49 7.83 -12.71
N ASP A 15 -1.87 7.93 -13.98
CA ASP A 15 -2.85 8.89 -14.48
C ASP A 15 -4.22 8.68 -13.84
N TYR A 16 -4.70 7.44 -13.81
CA TYR A 16 -5.98 7.12 -13.18
C TYR A 16 -5.97 7.45 -11.69
N GLN A 17 -4.96 6.99 -10.94
CA GLN A 17 -4.87 7.24 -9.51
C GLN A 17 -4.72 8.74 -9.19
N ARG A 18 -4.01 9.50 -10.04
CA ARG A 18 -3.92 10.96 -9.92
C ARG A 18 -5.29 11.61 -10.12
N GLN A 19 -6.04 11.24 -11.16
CA GLN A 19 -7.37 11.79 -11.42
C GLN A 19 -8.35 11.51 -10.27
N VAL A 20 -8.30 10.32 -9.69
CA VAL A 20 -9.11 9.97 -8.50
C VAL A 20 -8.73 10.86 -7.31
N ARG A 21 -7.44 11.00 -6.99
CA ARG A 21 -6.98 11.86 -5.88
C ARG A 21 -7.30 13.34 -6.08
N GLU A 22 -7.29 13.81 -7.32
CA GLU A 22 -7.66 15.19 -7.68
C GLU A 22 -9.18 15.41 -7.74
N GLY A 23 -10.00 14.40 -7.44
CA GLY A 23 -11.46 14.48 -7.50
C GLY A 23 -12.02 14.62 -8.91
N LYS A 24 -11.20 14.43 -9.96
CA LYS A 24 -11.61 14.50 -11.37
C LYS A 24 -12.39 13.26 -11.80
N THR A 25 -12.22 12.16 -11.08
CA THR A 25 -12.98 10.93 -11.27
C THR A 25 -13.78 10.67 -10.00
N ALA A 26 -15.11 10.76 -10.09
CA ALA A 26 -15.98 10.34 -9.00
C ALA A 26 -15.94 8.82 -8.87
N ILE A 27 -15.38 8.33 -7.76
CA ILE A 27 -15.42 6.92 -7.39
C ILE A 27 -16.42 6.81 -6.25
N GLU A 28 -17.61 6.30 -6.55
CA GLU A 28 -18.59 5.96 -5.53
C GLU A 28 -18.54 4.45 -5.30
N GLN A 29 -18.13 4.04 -4.11
CA GLN A 29 -18.34 2.66 -3.67
C GLN A 29 -19.75 2.57 -3.09
N PRO A 30 -20.71 1.91 -3.77
CA PRO A 30 -22.01 1.69 -3.18
C PRO A 30 -21.87 0.78 -1.97
N THR A 31 -22.69 1.00 -0.94
CA THR A 31 -22.69 0.09 0.21
C THR A 31 -23.71 -1.01 -0.02
N LEU A 32 -23.29 -2.27 0.20
CA LEU A 32 -24.16 -3.43 0.11
C LEU A 32 -25.11 -3.57 1.32
N PHE A 33 -24.72 -3.00 2.46
CA PHE A 33 -25.47 -2.98 3.71
C PHE A 33 -25.51 -1.55 4.26
N ASP A 34 -26.41 -1.26 5.19
CA ASP A 34 -26.36 0.02 5.89
C ASP A 34 -25.05 0.12 6.70
N LEU A 35 -24.26 1.16 6.46
CA LEU A 35 -23.09 1.43 7.29
C LEU A 35 -23.56 1.82 8.70
N PRO A 36 -22.85 1.39 9.76
CA PRO A 36 -23.10 1.91 11.08
C PRO A 36 -23.01 3.44 11.05
N GLN A 37 -23.94 4.13 11.72
CA GLN A 37 -23.93 5.61 11.79
C GLN A 37 -22.65 6.18 12.44
N THR A 38 -21.88 5.33 13.11
CA THR A 38 -20.62 5.64 13.77
C THR A 38 -19.45 4.91 13.10
N THR A 39 -19.16 5.24 11.84
CA THR A 39 -17.84 4.91 11.29
C THR A 39 -16.84 5.92 11.84
N TRP A 40 -15.87 5.43 12.63
CA TRP A 40 -14.88 6.28 13.31
C TRP A 40 -13.86 6.94 12.36
N HIS A 41 -13.81 6.50 11.11
CA HIS A 41 -12.87 6.96 10.08
C HIS A 41 -13.55 6.99 8.72
N THR A 42 -13.11 7.92 7.87
CA THR A 42 -13.41 7.91 6.44
C THR A 42 -12.16 7.53 5.64
N ALA A 43 -12.33 6.99 4.44
CA ALA A 43 -11.21 6.65 3.57
C ALA A 43 -10.35 7.88 3.22
N ASP A 44 -10.97 9.08 3.20
CA ASP A 44 -10.33 10.35 2.89
C ASP A 44 -9.31 10.80 3.97
N GLU A 45 -9.34 10.21 5.16
CA GLU A 45 -8.35 10.48 6.22
C GLU A 45 -7.00 9.81 5.96
N ILE A 46 -6.93 8.87 5.01
CA ILE A 46 -5.73 8.08 4.74
C ILE A 46 -5.06 8.59 3.46
N ASP A 47 -3.93 9.26 3.61
CA ASP A 47 -3.02 9.51 2.48
C ASP A 47 -1.80 8.57 2.56
N PRO A 48 -1.76 7.49 1.73
CA PRO A 48 -0.66 6.53 1.73
C PRO A 48 0.72 7.15 1.46
N PHE A 49 0.77 8.25 0.71
CA PHE A 49 2.02 8.91 0.30
C PHE A 49 2.62 9.77 1.42
N SER A 50 1.81 10.18 2.39
CA SER A 50 2.23 10.92 3.58
C SER A 50 2.75 10.04 4.71
N LEU A 51 2.47 8.73 4.66
CA LEU A 51 2.84 7.78 5.72
C LEU A 51 4.35 7.50 5.78
N PRO A 52 4.88 7.11 6.95
CA PRO A 52 6.28 6.69 7.08
C PRO A 52 6.63 5.55 6.12
N ARG A 53 7.75 5.71 5.41
CA ARG A 53 8.23 4.74 4.43
C ARG A 53 9.10 3.70 5.09
N HIS A 54 8.77 2.44 4.86
CA HIS A 54 9.59 1.30 5.23
C HIS A 54 10.16 0.65 3.97
N PRO A 55 11.40 0.15 4.01
CA PRO A 55 11.97 -0.57 2.87
C PRO A 55 11.14 -1.83 2.57
N SER A 56 11.09 -2.27 1.32
CA SER A 56 10.27 -3.44 0.90
C SER A 56 10.68 -4.76 1.58
N ASP A 57 11.86 -4.81 2.20
CA ASP A 57 12.37 -5.93 3.00
C ASP A 57 12.13 -5.78 4.51
N PHE A 58 11.29 -4.83 4.95
CA PHE A 58 11.03 -4.52 6.36
C PHE A 58 10.72 -5.76 7.22
N TYR A 59 10.09 -6.80 6.68
CA TYR A 59 9.73 -8.02 7.41
C TYR A 59 10.94 -8.86 7.85
N ARG A 60 12.13 -8.55 7.32
CA ARG A 60 13.41 -9.15 7.74
C ARG A 60 14.07 -8.38 8.88
N ARG A 61 13.56 -7.19 9.21
CA ARG A 61 14.15 -6.26 10.15
C ARG A 61 13.44 -6.35 11.51
N PRO A 62 14.15 -6.73 12.59
CA PRO A 62 13.55 -6.88 13.92
C PRO A 62 13.20 -5.52 14.57
N ASP A 63 13.74 -4.41 14.07
CA ASP A 63 13.50 -3.04 14.54
C ASP A 63 12.22 -2.41 13.98
N ILE A 64 11.61 -3.03 12.96
CA ILE A 64 10.34 -2.58 12.37
C ILE A 64 9.23 -3.50 12.87
N GLU A 65 8.90 -3.38 14.16
CA GLU A 65 7.69 -3.97 14.73
C GLU A 65 6.63 -2.88 14.95
N PRO A 66 5.33 -3.22 14.83
CA PRO A 66 4.26 -2.32 15.23
C PRO A 66 4.54 -1.78 16.63
N PRO A 67 4.22 -0.51 16.92
CA PRO A 67 4.55 0.15 18.18
C PRO A 67 3.87 -0.46 19.43
N ASP A 68 3.10 -1.53 19.27
CA ASP A 68 2.23 -2.12 20.29
C ASP A 68 1.91 -3.58 19.91
N ASP A 69 2.03 -4.51 20.88
CA ASP A 69 1.65 -5.93 20.79
C ASP A 69 0.12 -6.12 20.88
N SER A 70 -0.63 -5.03 20.86
CA SER A 70 -2.06 -5.05 20.68
C SER A 70 -2.34 -5.61 19.30
N ASN A 71 -3.19 -6.62 19.28
CA ASN A 71 -3.62 -7.39 18.12
C ASN A 71 -4.46 -6.56 17.12
N GLN A 72 -4.13 -5.27 16.96
CA GLN A 72 -4.82 -4.28 16.15
C GLN A 72 -4.42 -4.49 14.69
N GLY A 73 -5.42 -4.75 13.85
CA GLY A 73 -5.22 -4.78 12.41
C GLY A 73 -4.74 -3.42 11.90
N CYS A 74 -3.88 -3.44 10.89
CA CYS A 74 -3.47 -2.24 10.18
C CYS A 74 -3.67 -2.41 8.68
N LEU A 75 -3.86 -1.29 8.00
CA LEU A 75 -3.77 -1.23 6.55
C LEU A 75 -2.31 -1.01 6.16
N TYR A 76 -1.87 -1.68 5.11
CA TYR A 76 -0.57 -1.46 4.52
C TYR A 76 -0.66 -1.20 3.03
N PHE A 77 0.29 -0.43 2.54
CA PHE A 77 0.37 0.04 1.17
C PHE A 77 1.74 -0.31 0.62
N GLN A 78 1.78 -0.88 -0.57
CA GLN A 78 3.02 -0.95 -1.36
C GLN A 78 2.96 0.17 -2.40
N ILE A 79 3.97 1.05 -2.39
CA ILE A 79 3.96 2.27 -3.18
C ILE A 79 5.26 2.35 -3.96
N ASP A 80 5.16 2.54 -5.28
CA ASP A 80 6.31 2.98 -6.09
C ASP A 80 6.35 4.51 -6.10
N HIS A 81 7.32 5.08 -5.39
CA HIS A 81 7.48 6.52 -5.27
C HIS A 81 8.07 7.19 -6.50
N VAL A 82 8.74 6.44 -7.40
CA VAL A 82 9.23 7.01 -8.66
C VAL A 82 8.06 7.36 -9.57
N SER A 83 7.07 6.47 -9.64
CA SER A 83 5.90 6.67 -10.50
C SER A 83 4.66 7.17 -9.77
N ASN A 84 4.75 7.35 -8.45
CA ASN A 84 3.67 7.84 -7.59
C ASN A 84 2.40 6.96 -7.67
N ILE A 85 2.62 5.63 -7.66
CA ILE A 85 1.58 4.60 -7.81
C ILE A 85 1.46 3.79 -6.53
N VAL A 86 0.22 3.63 -6.04
CA VAL A 86 -0.11 2.57 -5.07
C VAL A 86 -0.26 1.26 -5.83
N LEU A 87 0.64 0.32 -5.58
CA LEU A 87 0.70 -0.98 -6.25
C LEU A 87 -0.17 -2.04 -5.58
N TYR A 88 -0.31 -1.95 -4.25
CA TYR A 88 -1.04 -2.93 -3.46
C TYR A 88 -1.59 -2.28 -2.20
N VAL A 89 -2.81 -2.66 -1.82
CA VAL A 89 -3.43 -2.34 -0.54
C VAL A 89 -3.82 -3.64 0.13
N GLY A 90 -3.45 -3.81 1.39
CA GLY A 90 -3.86 -4.98 2.17
C GLY A 90 -4.14 -4.65 3.62
N GLU A 91 -4.84 -5.57 4.27
CA GLU A 91 -4.99 -5.59 5.72
C GLU A 91 -4.06 -6.66 6.29
N THR A 92 -3.45 -6.38 7.44
CA THR A 92 -2.77 -7.40 8.24
C THR A 92 -3.19 -7.29 9.70
N LYS A 93 -3.50 -8.44 10.31
CA LYS A 93 -3.61 -8.61 11.76
C LYS A 93 -2.39 -9.42 12.19
N LEU A 94 -1.80 -9.14 13.35
CA LEU A 94 -0.53 -9.68 13.87
C LEU A 94 0.72 -8.92 13.41
N SER A 95 1.82 -9.07 14.17
CA SER A 95 3.14 -8.53 13.84
C SER A 95 3.48 -8.78 12.38
N THR A 96 3.81 -7.73 11.63
CA THR A 96 4.05 -7.79 10.17
C THR A 96 5.07 -8.87 9.81
N ARG A 97 6.05 -9.11 10.68
CA ARG A 97 7.01 -10.20 10.56
C ARG A 97 6.37 -11.59 10.42
N ARG A 98 5.42 -11.96 11.29
CA ARG A 98 4.77 -13.28 11.27
C ARG A 98 3.97 -13.53 9.99
N ARG A 99 3.27 -12.49 9.49
CA ARG A 99 2.48 -12.60 8.25
C ARG A 99 3.34 -12.71 6.99
N TRP A 100 4.54 -12.12 7.00
CA TRP A 100 5.40 -11.96 5.82
C TRP A 100 6.60 -12.93 5.76
N LEU A 101 6.82 -13.73 6.80
CA LEU A 101 7.86 -14.78 6.84
C LEU A 101 7.60 -15.96 5.87
N GLY A 102 6.33 -16.20 5.50
CA GLY A 102 5.93 -17.27 4.58
C GLY A 102 5.71 -16.84 3.13
N SER A 103 4.93 -17.64 2.39
CA SER A 103 4.39 -17.26 1.08
C SER A 103 3.38 -16.14 1.25
N HIS A 104 3.52 -15.10 0.43
CA HIS A 104 2.70 -13.91 0.54
C HIS A 104 2.61 -13.23 -0.83
N ASP A 105 1.45 -13.31 -1.49
CA ASP A 105 1.29 -12.86 -2.88
C ASP A 105 1.74 -11.42 -3.12
N CYS A 106 1.48 -10.51 -2.17
CA CYS A 106 1.95 -9.13 -2.25
C CYS A 106 3.47 -9.03 -2.36
N LYS A 107 4.20 -9.87 -1.61
CA LYS A 107 5.67 -9.90 -1.62
C LYS A 107 6.17 -10.40 -2.96
N ASP A 108 5.60 -11.50 -3.47
CA ASP A 108 6.03 -12.07 -4.76
C ASP A 108 5.70 -11.13 -5.92
N TYR A 109 4.57 -10.43 -5.84
CA TYR A 109 4.20 -9.37 -6.78
C TYR A 109 5.20 -8.20 -6.77
N VAL A 110 5.51 -7.65 -5.59
CA VAL A 110 6.46 -6.52 -5.47
C VAL A 110 7.87 -6.92 -5.93
N LEU A 111 8.33 -8.12 -5.60
CA LEU A 111 9.63 -8.61 -6.05
C LEU A 111 9.67 -8.75 -7.58
N SER A 112 8.63 -9.31 -8.17
CA SER A 112 8.51 -9.44 -9.63
C SER A 112 8.46 -8.08 -10.32
N TYR A 113 7.75 -7.11 -9.73
CA TYR A 113 7.70 -5.73 -10.20
C TYR A 113 9.08 -5.07 -10.20
N ILE A 114 9.83 -5.16 -9.09
CA ILE A 114 11.18 -4.60 -8.97
C ILE A 114 12.15 -5.30 -9.92
N GLU A 115 12.07 -6.63 -10.04
CA GLU A 115 12.92 -7.39 -10.96
C GLU A 115 12.73 -6.93 -12.41
N LEU A 116 11.47 -6.70 -12.82
CA LEU A 116 11.17 -6.26 -14.17
C LEU A 116 11.73 -4.86 -14.47
N HIS A 117 11.72 -3.95 -13.48
CA HIS A 117 12.36 -2.63 -13.62
C HIS A 117 13.87 -2.75 -13.80
N ARG A 118 14.52 -3.56 -12.96
CA ARG A 118 15.96 -3.80 -13.05
C ARG A 118 16.38 -4.43 -14.38
N ARG A 119 15.53 -5.29 -14.96
CA ARG A 119 15.77 -5.91 -16.26
C ARG A 119 15.87 -4.89 -17.39
N TYR A 120 15.15 -3.78 -17.29
CA TYR A 120 15.09 -2.72 -18.29
C TYR A 120 15.82 -1.43 -17.86
N ASP A 121 16.61 -1.49 -16.78
CA ASP A 121 17.33 -0.33 -16.23
C ASP A 121 16.41 0.88 -15.93
N LEU A 122 15.18 0.60 -15.48
CA LEU A 122 14.21 1.61 -15.10
C LEU A 122 14.30 1.93 -13.60
N ASP A 123 14.16 3.21 -13.26
CA ASP A 123 14.06 3.66 -11.88
C ASP A 123 12.84 3.07 -11.17
N VAL A 124 13.05 2.63 -9.93
CA VAL A 124 12.00 2.05 -9.08
C VAL A 124 12.30 2.30 -7.60
N ALA A 125 11.31 2.74 -6.84
CA ALA A 125 11.43 2.94 -5.41
C ALA A 125 10.18 2.42 -4.69
N VAL A 126 10.12 1.10 -4.51
CA VAL A 126 9.00 0.46 -3.79
C VAL A 126 9.23 0.46 -2.29
N ASN A 127 8.29 1.05 -1.56
CA ASN A 127 8.25 1.08 -0.11
C ASN A 127 6.93 0.54 0.42
N ALA A 128 6.98 0.05 1.65
CA ALA A 128 5.80 -0.29 2.43
C ALA A 128 5.46 0.87 3.37
N SER A 129 4.18 1.22 3.46
CA SER A 129 3.65 2.18 4.43
C SER A 129 2.54 1.53 5.24
N PHE A 130 2.44 1.87 6.53
CA PHE A 130 1.47 1.29 7.44
C PHE A 130 0.60 2.37 8.07
N TRP A 131 -0.71 2.18 7.98
CA TRP A 131 -1.69 2.99 8.70
C TRP A 131 -2.25 2.17 9.86
N TYR A 132 -1.82 2.53 11.07
CA TYR A 132 -2.28 1.92 12.31
C TYR A 132 -3.50 2.69 12.82
N HIS A 133 -4.59 1.97 13.11
CA HIS A 133 -5.69 2.55 13.85
C HIS A 133 -5.20 2.93 15.25
N ARG A 134 -5.16 4.23 15.59
CA ARG A 134 -4.92 4.65 16.98
C ARG A 134 -6.27 4.84 17.66
N LYS A 135 -6.61 3.94 18.58
CA LYS A 135 -7.58 4.27 19.63
C LYS A 135 -6.97 5.35 20.53
N PHE A 136 -7.39 6.60 20.36
CA PHE A 136 -7.30 7.56 21.45
C PHE A 136 -8.35 7.13 22.48
N TRP A 137 -7.90 6.55 23.58
CA TRP A 137 -8.73 6.40 24.77
C TRP A 137 -8.98 7.81 25.32
N VAL A 138 -10.25 8.23 25.33
CA VAL A 138 -10.73 9.37 26.14
C VAL A 138 -11.27 8.80 27.43
#